data_AF-A0A7R8Z2H9-F1
#
_entry.id   AF-A0A7R8Z2H9-F1
#
_cell.length_a   1.000
_cell.length_b   1.000
_cell.length_c   1.000
_cell.angle_alpha   90.00
_cell.angle_beta   90.00
_cell.angle_gamma   90.00
#
_symmetry.space_group_name_H-M   'P 1'
#
loop_
_entity.id
_entity.type
_entity.pdbx_description
1 polymer ?
#
loop_
_entity_poly.entity_id
_entity_poly.type
_entity_poly.pdbx_seq_one_letter_code
_entity_poly.pdbx_strand_id
1 'polypeptide(L)'
;MEKSTAKIPDIKEIKHKKAKKDKENDSRSAEPAAPEVGDIDVSKLIEKQQEAFNVIEQKKELLVSNQLSYLEYIEMQEEIGRLNQLRNNFQSRINALRKQRKKNEMSGICHSFGALITN
;
A
#
# COMPACT_ATOMS: atom_id res chain seq x y z
N MET A 1 2.36 -64.51 -14.65
CA MET A 1 3.12 -63.29 -15.03
C MET A 1 2.13 -62.29 -15.59
N GLU A 2 1.52 -61.48 -14.73
CA GLU A 2 0.52 -60.49 -15.17
C GLU A 2 1.17 -59.12 -15.32
N LYS A 3 0.89 -58.46 -16.44
CA LYS A 3 1.39 -57.12 -16.77
C LYS A 3 0.34 -56.10 -16.36
N SER A 4 0.62 -55.28 -15.35
CA SER A 4 -0.21 -54.12 -15.03
C SER A 4 0.50 -52.84 -15.46
N THR A 5 0.23 -52.40 -16.69
CA THR A 5 0.65 -51.09 -17.20
C THR A 5 -0.35 -50.03 -16.75
N ALA A 6 0.03 -49.18 -15.80
CA ALA A 6 -0.80 -48.05 -15.38
C ALA A 6 -1.01 -47.08 -16.56
N LYS A 7 -2.27 -46.86 -16.96
CA LYS A 7 -2.65 -45.86 -17.96
C LYS A 7 -2.54 -44.46 -17.34
N ILE A 8 -1.66 -43.63 -17.89
CA ILE A 8 -1.66 -42.19 -17.66
C ILE A 8 -2.82 -41.59 -18.49
N PRO A 9 -3.74 -40.79 -17.92
CA PRO A 9 -4.78 -40.13 -18.68
C PRO A 9 -4.24 -38.88 -19.41
N ASP A 10 -4.65 -38.69 -20.66
CA ASP A 10 -4.24 -37.56 -21.51
C ASP A 10 -4.64 -36.19 -20.93
N ILE A 11 -3.67 -35.28 -20.88
CA ILE A 11 -3.91 -33.86 -20.61
C ILE A 11 -4.53 -33.22 -21.86
N LYS A 12 -5.83 -32.94 -21.81
CA LYS A 12 -6.56 -32.32 -22.93
C LYS A 12 -6.21 -30.84 -23.08
N GLU A 13 -5.97 -30.46 -24.33
CA GLU A 13 -5.62 -29.12 -24.82
C GLU A 13 -6.31 -27.94 -24.11
N ILE A 14 -5.51 -27.01 -23.54
CA ILE A 14 -5.97 -25.65 -23.27
C ILE A 14 -5.72 -24.81 -24.53
N LYS A 15 -6.78 -24.47 -25.25
CA LYS A 15 -6.70 -23.74 -26.53
C LYS A 15 -6.44 -22.25 -26.31
N HIS A 16 -5.22 -21.81 -26.61
CA HIS A 16 -4.89 -20.39 -26.75
C HIS A 16 -5.74 -19.73 -27.84
N LYS A 17 -6.58 -18.75 -27.50
CA LYS A 17 -7.24 -17.86 -28.47
C LYS A 17 -6.41 -16.60 -28.69
N LYS A 18 -6.32 -16.20 -29.97
CA LYS A 18 -5.36 -15.24 -30.52
C LYS A 18 -5.50 -13.81 -29.96
N ALA A 19 -4.35 -13.14 -29.89
CA ALA A 19 -4.25 -11.68 -29.80
C ALA A 19 -4.84 -10.97 -31.04
N LYS A 20 -5.23 -9.70 -30.87
CA LYS A 20 -5.50 -8.76 -31.97
C LYS A 20 -4.76 -7.44 -31.77
N LYS A 21 -3.86 -7.18 -32.73
CA LYS A 21 -3.07 -5.96 -33.02
C LYS A 21 -3.94 -4.97 -33.83
N ASP A 22 -3.94 -3.63 -33.67
CA ASP A 22 -3.37 -2.70 -32.68
C ASP A 22 -4.20 -1.39 -32.69
N LYS A 23 -3.97 -0.48 -31.72
CA LYS A 23 -3.89 0.96 -32.05
C LYS A 23 -3.16 1.79 -30.99
N GLU A 24 -2.07 2.45 -31.40
CA GLU A 24 -1.52 3.60 -30.68
C GLU A 24 -2.57 4.72 -30.65
N ASN A 25 -2.67 5.42 -29.52
CA ASN A 25 -2.73 6.88 -29.58
C ASN A 25 -2.30 7.54 -28.27
N ASP A 26 -1.31 8.40 -28.43
CA ASP A 26 -1.15 9.68 -27.75
C ASP A 26 -0.82 9.73 -26.25
N SER A 27 0.37 10.28 -26.02
CA SER A 27 0.87 10.88 -24.81
C SER A 27 -0.15 11.70 -24.02
N ARG A 28 -0.52 11.21 -22.83
CA ARG A 28 -0.57 12.06 -21.65
C ARG A 28 0.08 11.35 -20.47
N SER A 29 1.22 11.88 -20.05
CA SER A 29 1.76 11.64 -18.71
C SER A 29 0.79 12.25 -17.70
N ALA A 30 -0.25 11.50 -17.36
CA ALA A 30 -1.00 11.70 -16.14
C ALA A 30 -0.11 11.24 -14.99
N GLU A 31 0.82 12.12 -14.61
CA GLU A 31 1.38 12.16 -13.26
C GLU A 31 0.23 11.88 -12.28
N PRO A 32 0.36 10.90 -11.36
CA PRO A 32 -0.74 10.53 -10.49
C PRO A 32 -1.11 11.76 -9.67
N ALA A 33 -2.24 12.37 -10.01
CA ALA A 33 -2.65 13.67 -9.50
C ALA A 33 -2.48 13.65 -7.98
N ALA A 34 -1.62 14.55 -7.48
CA ALA A 34 -1.40 14.67 -6.05
C ALA A 34 -2.78 14.81 -5.40
N PRO A 35 -3.16 13.93 -4.45
CA PRO A 35 -4.50 13.92 -3.93
C PRO A 35 -4.78 15.32 -3.38
N GLU A 36 -5.79 16.00 -3.92
CA GLU A 36 -6.19 17.32 -3.43
C GLU A 36 -6.36 17.20 -1.92
N VAL A 37 -5.59 18.00 -1.18
CA VAL A 37 -5.48 17.90 0.27
C VAL A 37 -6.68 18.61 0.90
N GLY A 38 -7.89 18.18 0.53
CA GLY A 38 -9.07 18.38 1.35
C GLY A 38 -8.82 17.66 2.67
N ASP A 39 -8.96 18.40 3.77
CA ASP A 39 -8.41 18.09 5.10
C ASP A 39 -8.41 16.60 5.45
N ILE A 40 -7.29 15.92 5.16
CA ILE A 40 -7.08 14.53 5.56
C ILE A 40 -6.79 14.57 7.05
N ASP A 41 -7.85 14.42 7.84
CA ASP A 41 -7.80 14.39 9.30
C ASP A 41 -6.68 13.45 9.78
N VAL A 42 -5.72 14.04 10.48
CA VAL A 42 -4.54 13.35 11.03
C VAL A 42 -4.98 12.23 11.96
N SER A 43 -6.13 12.36 12.63
CA SER A 43 -6.74 11.34 13.50
C SER A 43 -7.07 10.08 12.69
N LYS A 44 -7.75 10.21 11.54
CA LYS A 44 -8.09 9.10 10.63
C LYS A 44 -6.85 8.43 10.02
N LEU A 45 -5.77 9.18 9.83
CA LEU A 45 -4.49 8.59 9.40
C LEU A 45 -3.81 7.80 10.52
N ILE A 46 -3.90 8.26 11.77
CA ILE A 46 -3.39 7.54 12.94
C ILE A 46 -4.20 6.25 13.18
N GLU A 47 -5.52 6.31 13.08
CA GLU A 47 -6.41 5.13 13.16
C GLU A 47 -6.01 4.07 12.12
N LYS A 48 -5.88 4.45 10.84
CA LYS A 48 -5.44 3.56 9.76
C LYS A 48 -4.02 3.03 9.96
N GLN A 49 -3.12 3.84 10.52
CA GLN A 49 -1.77 3.39 10.86
C GLN A 49 -1.79 2.34 11.98
N GLN A 50 -2.66 2.52 12.99
CA GLN A 50 -2.81 1.58 14.10
C GLN A 50 -3.49 0.28 13.66
N GLU A 51 -4.50 0.35 12.80
CA GLU A 51 -5.14 -0.82 12.19
C GLU A 51 -4.11 -1.64 11.38
N ALA A 52 -3.32 -0.99 10.52
CA ALA A 52 -2.25 -1.65 9.77
C ALA A 52 -1.19 -2.27 10.70
N PHE A 53 -0.87 -1.65 11.84
CA PHE A 53 0.02 -2.22 12.85
C PHE A 53 -0.59 -3.48 13.50
N ASN A 54 -1.86 -3.42 13.92
CA ASN A 54 -2.55 -4.56 14.53
C ASN A 54 -2.60 -5.78 13.60
N VAL A 55 -2.87 -5.57 12.30
CA VAL A 55 -2.85 -6.65 11.29
C VAL A 55 -1.45 -7.22 11.08
N ILE A 56 -0.39 -6.40 11.15
CA ILE A 56 1.00 -6.89 11.08
C ILE A 56 1.31 -7.80 12.28
N GLU A 57 0.93 -7.41 13.51
CA GLU A 57 1.20 -8.25 14.69
C GLU A 57 0.41 -9.57 14.65
N GLN A 58 -0.88 -9.54 14.29
CA GLN A 58 -1.67 -10.77 14.09
C GLN A 58 -1.05 -11.72 13.04
N LYS A 59 -0.52 -11.18 11.93
CA LYS A 59 0.19 -11.99 10.92
C LYS A 59 1.52 -12.55 11.44
N LYS A 60 2.25 -11.81 12.27
CA LYS A 60 3.46 -12.34 12.93
C LYS A 60 3.12 -13.47 13.92
N GLU A 61 2.05 -13.33 14.70
CA GLU A 61 1.59 -14.38 15.62
C GLU A 61 1.25 -15.67 14.86
N LEU A 62 0.50 -15.57 13.75
CA LEU A 62 0.25 -16.69 12.84
C LEU A 62 1.53 -17.31 12.29
N LEU A 63 2.51 -16.48 11.91
CA LEU A 63 3.79 -16.93 11.37
C LEU A 63 4.65 -17.65 12.43
N VAL A 64 4.56 -17.26 13.70
CA VAL A 64 5.23 -17.93 14.83
C VAL A 64 4.50 -19.22 15.25
N SER A 65 3.19 -19.33 14.99
CA SER A 65 2.41 -20.55 15.30
C SER A 65 2.88 -21.81 14.54
N ASN A 66 3.66 -21.62 13.46
CA ASN A 66 4.24 -22.67 12.63
C ASN A 66 3.20 -23.64 12.00
N GLN A 67 1.95 -23.18 11.85
CA GLN A 67 0.83 -23.91 11.22
C GLN A 67 0.72 -23.68 9.71
N LEU A 68 1.66 -22.95 9.11
CA LEU A 68 1.66 -22.57 7.70
C LEU A 68 2.50 -23.56 6.88
N SER A 69 2.04 -23.89 5.67
CA SER A 69 2.92 -24.50 4.66
C SER A 69 4.02 -23.54 4.23
N TYR A 70 5.06 -24.07 3.58
CA TYR A 70 6.18 -23.25 3.09
C TYR A 70 5.73 -22.14 2.12
N LEU A 71 4.73 -22.40 1.27
CA LEU A 71 4.22 -21.39 0.34
C LEU A 71 3.47 -20.28 1.08
N GLU A 72 2.57 -20.64 1.99
CA GLU A 72 1.81 -19.68 2.82
C GLU A 72 2.73 -18.84 3.70
N TYR A 73 3.84 -19.41 4.19
CA TYR A 73 4.87 -18.67 4.92
C TYR A 73 5.50 -17.56 4.05
N ILE A 74 5.88 -17.87 2.79
CA ILE A 74 6.48 -16.89 1.88
C ILE A 74 5.47 -15.79 1.54
N GLU A 75 4.24 -16.16 1.16
CA GLU A 75 3.16 -15.20 0.88
C GLU A 75 2.86 -14.29 2.08
N MET A 76 2.92 -14.83 3.30
CA MET A 76 2.72 -14.07 4.53
C MET A 76 3.88 -13.11 4.84
N GLN A 77 5.14 -13.49 4.57
CA GLN A 77 6.28 -12.57 4.67
C GLN A 77 6.16 -11.41 3.67
N GLU A 78 5.77 -11.68 2.43
CA GLU A 78 5.54 -10.64 1.42
C GLU A 78 4.39 -9.69 1.79
N GLU A 79 3.30 -10.22 2.32
CA GLU A 79 2.17 -9.44 2.84
C GLU A 79 2.58 -8.56 4.03
N ILE A 80 3.34 -9.09 5.00
CA ILE A 80 3.93 -8.30 6.09
C ILE A 80 4.84 -7.19 5.53
N GLY A 81 5.61 -7.46 4.48
CA GLY A 81 6.41 -6.47 3.76
C GLY A 81 5.56 -5.33 3.18
N ARG A 82 4.49 -5.67 2.44
CA ARG A 82 3.55 -4.69 1.85
C ARG A 82 2.82 -3.86 2.93
N LEU A 83 2.38 -4.48 4.02
CA LEU A 83 1.74 -3.77 5.14
C LEU A 83 2.70 -2.81 5.86
N ASN A 84 3.98 -3.19 6.04
CA ASN A 84 4.99 -2.29 6.60
C ASN A 84 5.20 -1.05 5.72
N GLN A 85 5.24 -1.22 4.39
CA GLN A 85 5.33 -0.09 3.45
C GLN A 85 4.10 0.84 3.56
N LEU A 86 2.90 0.28 3.63
CA LEU A 86 1.66 1.04 3.81
C LEU A 86 1.64 1.83 5.13
N ARG A 87 1.99 1.20 6.25
CA ARG A 87 2.14 1.87 7.57
C ARG A 87 3.15 3.02 7.51
N ASN A 88 4.29 2.81 6.84
CA ASN A 88 5.32 3.84 6.69
C ASN A 88 4.84 5.00 5.79
N ASN A 89 3.96 4.75 4.82
CA ASN A 89 3.32 5.80 4.02
C ASN A 89 2.40 6.67 4.87
N PHE A 90 1.53 6.07 5.71
CA PHE A 90 0.70 6.82 6.66
C PHE A 90 1.54 7.66 7.62
N GLN A 91 2.59 7.08 8.22
CA GLN A 91 3.52 7.82 9.10
C GLN A 91 4.16 9.03 8.39
N SER A 92 4.53 8.87 7.12
CA SER A 92 5.11 9.94 6.30
C SER A 92 4.11 11.06 6.03
N ARG A 93 2.85 10.73 5.71
CA ARG A 93 1.76 11.70 5.53
C ARG A 93 1.45 12.46 6.83
N ILE A 94 1.36 11.76 7.96
CA ILE A 94 1.15 12.36 9.30
C ILE A 94 2.26 13.36 9.62
N ASN A 95 3.52 13.00 9.34
CA ASN A 95 4.67 13.88 9.57
C ASN A 95 4.66 15.10 8.64
N ALA A 96 4.26 14.93 7.37
CA ALA A 96 4.12 16.04 6.41
C ALA A 96 3.03 17.04 6.86
N LEU A 97 1.83 16.56 7.24
CA LEU A 97 0.72 17.39 7.72
C LEU A 97 1.09 18.13 9.02
N ARG A 98 1.72 17.45 9.98
CA ARG A 98 2.24 18.09 11.21
C ARG A 98 3.28 19.18 10.90
N LYS A 99 4.14 18.99 9.89
CA LYS A 99 5.13 19.98 9.45
C LYS A 99 4.48 21.17 8.74
N GLN A 100 3.45 20.95 7.93
CA GLN A 100 2.67 22.02 7.30
C GLN A 100 1.94 22.87 8.35
N ARG A 101 1.25 22.24 9.31
CA ARG A 101 0.57 22.94 10.40
C ARG A 101 1.51 23.88 11.17
N LYS A 102 2.69 23.40 11.58
CA LYS A 102 3.70 24.22 12.26
C LYS A 102 4.20 25.40 11.42
N LYS A 103 4.36 25.21 10.09
CA LYS A 103 4.72 26.32 9.18
C LYS A 103 3.62 27.38 9.11
N ASN A 104 2.36 26.95 9.05
CA ASN A 104 1.20 27.85 8.97
C ASN A 104 1.03 28.64 10.29
N GLU A 105 1.20 27.98 11.43
CA GLU A 105 1.20 28.61 12.77
C GLU A 105 2.29 29.69 12.87
N MET A 106 3.54 29.37 12.50
CA MET A 106 4.64 30.34 12.48
C MET A 106 4.41 31.49 11.50
N SER A 107 3.86 31.21 10.31
CA SER A 107 3.51 32.25 9.33
C SER A 107 2.46 33.21 9.91
N GLY A 108 1.40 32.70 10.53
CA GLY A 108 0.36 33.54 11.16
C GLY A 108 0.91 34.47 12.24
N ILE A 109 1.85 33.98 13.05
CA ILE A 109 2.54 34.79 14.07
C ILE A 109 3.37 35.92 13.42
N CYS A 110 4.10 35.64 12.34
CA CYS A 110 4.85 36.69 11.64
C CYS A 110 3.94 37.78 11.04
N HIS A 111 2.78 37.41 10.50
CA HIS A 111 1.82 38.37 9.94
C HIS A 111 1.16 39.23 11.05
N SER A 112 0.81 38.65 12.20
CA SER A 112 0.22 39.41 13.31
C SER A 112 1.22 40.35 13.98
N PHE A 113 2.48 39.95 14.16
CA PHE A 113 3.54 40.84 14.63
C PHE A 113 3.85 41.96 13.62
N GLY A 114 3.88 41.66 12.32
CA GLY A 114 4.05 42.67 11.27
C GLY A 114 2.98 43.76 11.36
N ALA A 115 1.71 43.38 11.43
CA ALA A 115 0.59 44.31 11.55
C ALA A 115 0.58 45.13 12.85
N LEU A 116 1.20 44.63 13.92
CA LEU A 116 1.30 45.31 15.22
C LEU A 116 2.45 46.34 15.28
N ILE A 117 3.46 46.22 14.41
CA ILE A 117 4.62 47.13 14.36
C ILE A 117 4.40 48.28 13.35
N THR A 118 3.45 48.14 12.42
CA THR A 118 3.13 49.13 11.38
C THR A 118 1.95 50.05 11.70
N ASN A 119 1.43 50.05 12.93
CA ASN A 119 0.46 51.01 13.47
C ASN A 119 1.06 51.79 14.64
#